data_AF-A0A960VY47-F1
#
_entry.id   AF-A0A960VY47-F1
#
_cell.length_a   1.000
_cell.length_b   1.000
_cell.length_c   1.000
_cell.angle_alpha   90.00
_cell.angle_beta   90.00
_cell.angle_gamma   90.00
#
_symmetry.space_group_name_H-M   'P 1'
#
loop_
_entity.id
_entity.type
_entity.pdbx_description
1 polymer ?
#
loop_
_entity_poly.entity_id
_entity_poly.type
_entity_poly.pdbx_seq_one_letter_code
_entity_poly.pdbx_strand_id
1 'polypeptide(L)'
;MTKHIQEILYGKSHSIDTIVLAEGSLNNVLLQANIQQLISVDFSTFEVDDWNYVISFGASLIGEGEVKVIERSKFNYGIKIISNGQMIPYLILPKGTEYGNRKDSRAFRPLFKQNSQTEVLQWSDNGNDHKSVGGFVLEDSDKPQVKLAMRIEQKTGILVLECIYAGKIVKQQEYHGR
;
A
#
# COMPACT_ATOMS: atom_id res chain seq x y z
N MET A 1 -24.75 17.87 13.17
CA MET A 1 -23.32 17.71 12.79
C MET A 1 -22.98 16.25 12.41
N THR A 2 -23.98 15.41 12.10
CA THR A 2 -23.82 13.94 11.92
C THR A 2 -23.79 13.50 10.45
N LYS A 3 -24.07 14.41 9.50
CA LYS A 3 -24.17 14.10 8.07
C LYS A 3 -22.83 14.07 7.33
N HIS A 4 -21.73 14.53 7.94
CA HIS A 4 -20.42 14.64 7.28
C HIS A 4 -19.46 13.47 7.56
N ILE A 5 -19.81 12.53 8.45
CA ILE A 5 -18.96 11.36 8.72
C ILE A 5 -19.21 10.24 7.70
N GLN A 6 -20.39 10.18 7.08
CA GLN A 6 -20.72 9.16 6.05
C GLN A 6 -19.96 9.34 4.73
N GLU A 7 -19.46 10.55 4.41
CA GLU A 7 -18.76 10.80 3.15
C GLU A 7 -17.25 10.52 3.18
N ILE A 8 -16.67 10.24 4.36
CA ILE A 8 -15.20 10.08 4.51
C ILE A 8 -14.73 8.66 4.15
N LEU A 9 -15.63 7.69 4.00
CA LEU A 9 -15.28 6.33 3.60
C LEU A 9 -15.87 6.02 2.20
N TYR A 10 -15.15 6.47 1.17
CA TYR A 10 -15.23 5.98 -0.21
C TYR A 10 -16.64 5.88 -0.84
N GLY A 11 -17.19 6.98 -1.34
CA GLY A 11 -17.92 7.16 -2.63
C GLY A 11 -18.91 6.11 -3.18
N LYS A 12 -19.26 5.06 -2.44
CA LYS A 12 -20.22 4.00 -2.73
C LYS A 12 -20.75 3.55 -1.37
N SER A 13 -22.07 3.56 -1.22
CA SER A 13 -22.74 2.92 -0.10
C SER A 13 -22.34 1.44 -0.09
N HIS A 14 -21.44 1.07 0.81
CA HIS A 14 -21.18 -0.33 1.12
C HIS A 14 -22.05 -0.66 2.32
N SER A 15 -22.96 -1.62 2.18
CA SER A 15 -23.61 -2.22 3.35
C SER A 15 -22.53 -3.01 4.09
N ILE A 16 -22.38 -2.73 5.38
CA ILE A 16 -21.59 -3.56 6.27
C ILE A 16 -22.55 -4.64 6.77
N ASP A 17 -22.37 -5.87 6.30
CA ASP A 17 -23.26 -6.98 6.65
C ASP A 17 -22.84 -7.66 7.97
N THR A 18 -21.56 -7.62 8.31
CA THR A 18 -21.02 -8.27 9.52
C THR A 18 -19.76 -7.54 10.01
N ILE A 19 -19.61 -7.47 11.34
CA ILE A 19 -18.41 -6.94 12.00
C ILE A 19 -17.77 -8.07 12.80
N VAL A 20 -16.46 -8.25 12.59
CA VAL A 20 -15.66 -9.22 13.32
C VAL A 20 -14.62 -8.47 14.14
N LEU A 21 -14.63 -8.68 15.46
CA LEU A 21 -13.71 -8.02 16.39
C LEU A 21 -12.54 -8.93 16.73
N ALA A 22 -11.35 -8.58 16.23
CA ALA A 22 -10.10 -9.31 16.50
C ALA A 22 -9.69 -9.28 17.99
N GLU A 23 -8.81 -10.22 18.36
CA GLU A 23 -8.32 -10.46 19.73
C GLU A 23 -7.99 -9.16 20.51
N GLY A 24 -8.36 -9.13 21.79
CA GLY A 24 -8.17 -7.98 22.68
C GLY A 24 -9.19 -6.85 22.52
N SER A 25 -9.92 -6.78 21.40
CA SER A 25 -10.97 -5.77 21.16
C SER A 25 -12.33 -6.18 21.74
N LEU A 26 -12.57 -7.48 21.87
CA LEU A 26 -13.82 -8.07 22.37
C LEU A 26 -14.13 -7.67 23.82
N ASN A 27 -13.13 -7.53 24.69
CA ASN A 27 -13.38 -7.20 26.10
C ASN A 27 -13.50 -5.68 26.39
N ASN A 28 -13.38 -4.84 25.36
CA ASN A 28 -13.45 -3.40 25.51
C ASN A 28 -14.86 -2.88 25.19
N VAL A 29 -15.71 -2.82 26.23
CA VAL A 29 -17.11 -2.36 26.13
C VAL A 29 -17.22 -0.95 25.53
N LEU A 30 -16.28 -0.06 25.84
CA LEU A 30 -16.26 1.30 25.28
C LEU A 30 -15.97 1.29 23.77
N LEU A 31 -15.04 0.44 23.33
CA LEU A 31 -14.74 0.25 21.91
C LEU A 31 -15.96 -0.29 21.16
N GLN A 32 -16.65 -1.28 21.71
CA GLN A 32 -17.87 -1.83 21.11
C GLN A 32 -18.96 -0.76 20.96
N ALA A 33 -19.23 0.01 22.02
CA ALA A 33 -20.22 1.09 22.00
C ALA A 33 -19.87 2.17 20.96
N ASN A 34 -18.59 2.53 20.83
CA ASN A 34 -18.13 3.50 19.83
C ASN A 34 -18.29 2.98 18.40
N ILE A 35 -18.01 1.69 18.16
CA ILE A 35 -18.20 1.05 16.85
C ILE A 35 -19.69 1.06 16.48
N GLN A 36 -20.58 0.68 17.41
CA GLN A 36 -22.03 0.68 17.21
C GLN A 36 -22.57 2.07 16.86
N GLN A 37 -22.10 3.11 17.55
CA GLN A 37 -22.45 4.49 17.24
C GLN A 37 -21.96 4.93 15.85
N LEU A 38 -20.76 4.53 15.45
CA LEU A 38 -20.16 4.96 14.18
C LEU A 38 -20.87 4.37 12.96
N ILE A 39 -21.19 3.08 13.02
CA ILE A 39 -21.80 2.34 11.91
C ILE A 39 -23.32 2.51 11.85
N SER A 40 -23.97 2.95 12.95
CA SER A 40 -25.43 3.10 13.04
C SER A 40 -26.20 1.84 12.66
N VAL A 41 -25.62 0.66 12.92
CA VAL A 41 -26.18 -0.67 12.65
C VAL A 41 -26.02 -1.50 13.92
N ASP A 42 -27.10 -2.15 14.35
CA ASP A 42 -27.01 -3.19 15.35
C ASP A 42 -26.30 -4.40 14.73
N PHE A 43 -25.16 -4.79 15.29
CA PHE A 43 -24.40 -5.95 14.85
C PHE A 43 -24.39 -7.00 15.95
N SER A 44 -24.53 -8.26 15.56
CA SER A 44 -24.19 -9.37 16.43
C SER A 44 -22.67 -9.51 16.46
N THR A 45 -22.09 -9.48 17.66
CA THR A 45 -20.72 -9.93 17.85
C THR A 45 -20.71 -11.45 17.84
N PHE A 46 -19.85 -12.03 17.02
CA PHE A 46 -19.46 -13.43 17.18
C PHE A 46 -18.17 -13.44 17.97
N GLU A 47 -18.21 -14.04 19.15
CA GLU A 47 -17.01 -14.32 19.90
C GLU A 47 -16.25 -15.44 19.18
N VAL A 48 -14.98 -15.18 18.91
CA VAL A 48 -14.07 -16.17 18.37
C VAL A 48 -13.26 -16.66 19.56
N ASP A 49 -13.51 -17.92 19.96
CA ASP A 49 -12.89 -18.53 21.14
C ASP A 49 -11.35 -18.63 21.03
N ASP A 50 -10.84 -18.77 19.80
CA ASP A 50 -9.40 -18.81 19.53
C ASP A 50 -9.06 -18.08 18.22
N TRP A 51 -8.58 -16.84 18.37
CA TRP A 51 -8.11 -16.03 17.25
C TRP A 51 -6.86 -16.60 16.57
N ASN A 52 -6.01 -17.31 17.30
CA ASN A 52 -4.85 -17.98 16.72
C ASN A 52 -5.29 -19.12 15.81
N TYR A 53 -6.33 -19.86 16.21
CA TYR A 53 -6.95 -20.87 15.35
C TYR A 53 -7.54 -20.23 14.09
N VAL A 54 -8.31 -19.15 14.19
CA VAL A 54 -8.91 -18.49 13.01
C VAL A 54 -7.84 -17.97 12.03
N ILE A 55 -6.78 -17.34 12.55
CA ILE A 55 -5.67 -16.84 11.72
C ILE A 55 -4.93 -18.00 11.05
N SER A 56 -4.59 -19.05 11.80
CA SER A 56 -3.86 -20.20 11.26
C SER A 56 -4.69 -21.02 10.27
N PHE A 57 -5.97 -21.23 10.54
CA PHE A 57 -6.90 -21.88 9.63
C PHE A 57 -7.06 -21.07 8.33
N GLY A 58 -7.26 -19.75 8.44
CA GLY A 58 -7.32 -18.87 7.27
C GLY A 58 -6.03 -18.93 6.43
N ALA A 59 -4.85 -18.93 7.08
CA ALA A 59 -3.58 -19.08 6.41
C ALA A 59 -3.45 -20.45 5.71
N SER A 60 -3.97 -21.52 6.30
CA SER A 60 -4.01 -22.87 5.68
C SER A 60 -4.84 -22.86 4.41
N LEU A 61 -6.06 -22.34 4.45
CA LEU A 61 -6.96 -22.25 3.28
C LEU A 61 -6.33 -21.47 2.13
N ILE A 62 -5.60 -20.40 2.43
CA ILE A 62 -4.85 -19.61 1.44
C ILE A 62 -3.68 -20.42 0.89
N GLY A 63 -2.91 -21.07 1.76
CA GLY A 63 -1.74 -21.88 1.38
C GLY A 63 -2.10 -23.10 0.52
N GLU A 64 -3.24 -23.72 0.80
CA GLU A 64 -3.80 -24.85 0.03
C GLU A 64 -4.49 -24.39 -1.27
N GLY A 65 -4.67 -23.08 -1.47
CA GLY A 65 -5.29 -22.51 -2.66
C GLY A 65 -6.81 -22.72 -2.71
N GLU A 66 -7.42 -23.11 -1.60
CA GLU A 66 -8.88 -23.28 -1.48
C GLU A 66 -9.62 -21.94 -1.59
N VAL A 67 -8.94 -20.85 -1.25
CA VAL A 67 -9.49 -19.49 -1.30
C VAL A 67 -8.58 -18.59 -2.14
N LYS A 68 -9.20 -17.82 -3.05
CA LYS A 68 -8.52 -16.75 -3.78
C LYS A 68 -8.62 -15.44 -2.99
N VAL A 69 -7.50 -14.98 -2.47
CA VAL A 69 -7.40 -13.68 -1.81
C VAL A 69 -6.88 -12.63 -2.80
N ILE A 70 -7.54 -11.48 -2.83
CA ILE A 70 -7.10 -10.30 -3.58
C ILE A 70 -6.65 -9.26 -2.56
N GLU A 71 -5.34 -9.15 -2.37
CA GLU A 71 -4.74 -8.15 -1.49
C GLU A 71 -4.54 -6.83 -2.21
N ARG A 72 -4.65 -5.73 -1.47
CA ARG A 72 -4.51 -4.35 -1.98
C ARG A 72 -3.57 -3.53 -1.12
N SER A 73 -2.83 -2.63 -1.75
CA SER A 73 -1.87 -1.76 -1.07
C SER A 73 -2.56 -0.91 -0.02
N LYS A 74 -2.01 -0.91 1.20
CA LYS A 74 -2.49 -0.08 2.31
C LYS A 74 -2.01 1.38 2.22
N PHE A 75 -0.95 1.61 1.46
CA PHE A 75 -0.26 2.89 1.33
C PHE A 75 -0.09 3.29 -0.13
N ASN A 76 0.16 4.59 -0.32
CA ASN A 76 0.67 5.13 -1.56
C ASN A 76 2.20 4.96 -1.60
N TYR A 77 2.75 4.55 -2.75
CA TYR A 77 4.20 4.44 -2.95
C TYR A 77 4.66 5.17 -4.20
N GLY A 78 5.87 5.69 -4.13
CA GLY A 78 6.46 6.42 -5.23
C GLY A 78 7.85 6.88 -4.88
N ILE A 79 8.33 7.88 -5.59
CA ILE A 79 9.72 8.31 -5.47
C ILE A 79 9.83 9.80 -5.25
N LYS A 80 10.98 10.20 -4.74
CA LYS A 80 11.42 11.59 -4.65
C LYS A 80 12.66 11.73 -5.50
N ILE A 81 12.60 12.65 -6.45
CA ILE A 81 13.76 13.02 -7.27
C ILE A 81 14.32 14.33 -6.71
N ILE A 82 15.61 14.32 -6.40
CA ILE A 82 16.36 15.52 -6.03
C ILE A 82 17.05 16.04 -7.29
N SER A 83 16.60 17.19 -7.79
CA SER A 83 17.19 17.83 -8.98
C SER A 83 17.32 19.33 -8.73
N ASN A 84 18.53 19.88 -8.89
CA ASN A 84 18.83 21.31 -8.72
C ASN A 84 18.32 21.90 -7.38
N GLY A 85 18.39 21.13 -6.29
CA GLY A 85 17.91 21.56 -4.97
C GLY A 85 16.38 21.50 -4.79
N GLN A 86 15.62 21.15 -5.83
CA GLN A 86 14.18 20.92 -5.73
C GLN A 86 13.89 19.44 -5.50
N MET A 87 13.00 19.17 -4.55
CA MET A 87 12.51 17.84 -4.22
C MET A 87 11.12 17.68 -4.82
N ILE A 88 10.98 16.82 -5.82
CA ILE A 88 9.69 16.58 -6.49
C ILE A 88 9.24 15.15 -6.20
N PRO A 89 8.18 14.95 -5.41
CA PRO A 89 7.59 13.64 -5.20
C PRO A 89 6.75 13.21 -6.40
N TYR A 90 6.85 11.93 -6.78
CA TYR A 90 6.08 11.29 -7.83
C TYR A 90 5.40 10.04 -7.29
N LEU A 91 4.06 10.08 -7.19
CA LEU A 91 3.25 8.89 -6.92
C LEU A 91 3.32 7.92 -8.11
N ILE A 92 3.63 6.65 -7.85
CA ILE A 92 3.66 5.60 -8.88
C ILE A 92 2.60 4.54 -8.58
N LEU A 93 2.53 4.05 -7.35
CA LEU A 93 1.62 3.01 -6.90
C LEU A 93 0.60 3.57 -5.90
N PRO A 94 -0.62 3.89 -6.33
CA PRO A 94 -1.67 4.37 -5.43
C PRO A 94 -2.07 3.33 -4.38
N LYS A 95 -2.56 3.80 -3.23
CA LYS A 95 -3.27 2.98 -2.24
C LYS A 95 -4.47 2.29 -2.91
N GLY A 96 -4.76 1.07 -2.47
CA GLY A 96 -5.81 0.23 -3.03
C GLY A 96 -5.41 -0.52 -4.31
N THR A 97 -4.16 -0.38 -4.77
CA THR A 97 -3.68 -1.14 -5.93
C THR A 97 -3.54 -2.61 -5.53
N GLU A 98 -4.15 -3.50 -6.31
CA GLU A 98 -4.07 -4.94 -6.08
C GLU A 98 -2.63 -5.45 -6.21
N TYR A 99 -2.25 -6.41 -5.36
CA TYR A 99 -0.92 -7.01 -5.43
C TYR A 99 -0.73 -7.75 -6.75
N GLY A 100 0.51 -7.78 -7.24
CA GLY A 100 0.86 -8.26 -8.58
C GLY A 100 0.64 -7.22 -9.69
N ASN A 101 -0.23 -6.22 -9.50
CA ASN A 101 -0.45 -5.19 -10.50
C ASN A 101 0.68 -4.16 -10.51
N ARG A 102 1.34 -4.06 -11.66
CA ARG A 102 2.40 -3.10 -11.92
C ARG A 102 1.84 -1.75 -12.35
N LYS A 103 2.44 -0.67 -11.84
CA LYS A 103 2.15 0.71 -12.26
C LYS A 103 3.43 1.37 -12.72
N ASP A 104 3.36 1.97 -13.90
CA ASP A 104 4.48 2.67 -14.52
C ASP A 104 4.37 4.17 -14.25
N SER A 105 5.51 4.81 -14.02
CA SER A 105 5.65 6.26 -14.05
C SER A 105 5.58 6.77 -15.48
N ARG A 106 5.43 8.09 -15.62
CA ARG A 106 5.79 8.77 -16.87
C ARG A 106 7.27 8.55 -17.15
N ALA A 107 7.64 8.54 -18.43
CA ALA A 107 9.05 8.57 -18.80
C ALA A 107 9.64 9.90 -18.32
N PHE A 108 10.77 9.83 -17.63
CA PHE A 108 11.50 11.01 -17.24
C PHE A 108 12.89 10.94 -17.85
N ARG A 109 13.37 12.11 -18.30
CA ARG A 109 14.78 12.28 -18.63
C ARG A 109 15.47 12.42 -17.30
N PRO A 110 16.33 11.47 -16.93
CA PRO A 110 17.10 11.73 -15.75
C PRO A 110 18.02 12.91 -15.99
N LEU A 111 17.89 13.94 -15.15
CA LEU A 111 18.99 14.87 -14.93
C LEU A 111 20.03 14.18 -14.02
N PHE A 112 20.40 12.93 -14.33
CA PHE A 112 21.46 12.20 -13.62
C PHE A 112 22.80 12.77 -14.09
N LYS A 113 23.10 14.01 -13.70
CA LYS A 113 24.49 14.41 -13.58
C LYS A 113 24.89 13.98 -12.18
N GLN A 114 25.84 13.03 -12.09
CA GLN A 114 26.55 12.58 -10.88
C GLN A 114 25.88 12.90 -9.53
N ASN A 115 25.41 11.85 -8.83
CA ASN A 115 24.90 11.86 -7.46
C ASN A 115 23.40 12.15 -7.26
N SER A 116 22.55 11.96 -8.27
CA SER A 116 21.10 11.99 -8.05
C SER A 116 20.63 10.75 -7.29
N GLN A 117 20.48 10.88 -5.99
CA GLN A 117 19.81 9.87 -5.17
C GLN A 117 18.30 9.95 -5.42
N THR A 118 17.69 8.82 -5.81
CA THR A 118 16.23 8.69 -5.80
C THR A 118 15.85 8.06 -4.47
N GLU A 119 14.97 8.69 -3.73
CA GLU A 119 14.44 8.13 -2.48
C GLU A 119 13.08 7.49 -2.76
N VAL A 120 12.86 6.28 -2.29
CA VAL A 120 11.57 5.60 -2.37
C VAL A 120 10.75 5.99 -1.15
N LEU A 121 9.54 6.45 -1.40
CA LEU A 121 8.64 7.01 -0.40
C LEU A 121 7.38 6.15 -0.25
N GLN A 122 6.92 6.09 1.00
CA GLN A 122 5.61 5.60 1.38
C GLN A 122 4.83 6.76 2.02
N TRP A 123 3.64 7.08 1.48
CA TRP A 123 2.78 8.14 2.02
C TRP A 123 1.56 7.56 2.75
N SER A 124 1.13 8.27 3.79
CA SER A 124 -0.24 8.16 4.32
C SER A 124 -1.21 8.90 3.40
N ASP A 125 -2.52 8.75 3.64
CA ASP A 125 -3.59 9.29 2.78
C ASP A 125 -3.52 10.82 2.57
N ASN A 126 -2.79 11.56 3.43
CA ASN A 126 -2.75 13.02 3.44
C ASN A 126 -1.60 13.63 2.62
N GLY A 127 -0.78 12.83 1.92
CA GLY A 127 0.19 13.28 0.91
C GLY A 127 1.40 14.09 1.39
N ASN A 128 1.32 14.73 2.56
CA ASN A 128 2.38 15.57 3.12
C ASN A 128 3.36 14.78 4.01
N ASP A 129 2.86 13.76 4.72
CA ASP A 129 3.69 12.89 5.55
C ASP A 129 4.17 11.69 4.73
N HIS A 130 5.49 11.54 4.64
CA HIS A 130 6.14 10.42 3.97
C HIS A 130 7.19 9.76 4.86
N LYS A 131 7.24 8.44 4.81
CA LYS A 131 8.34 7.64 5.36
C LYS A 131 9.24 7.19 4.20
N SER A 132 10.54 7.37 4.37
CA SER A 132 11.53 6.76 3.49
C SER A 132 11.53 5.25 3.66
N VAL A 133 11.39 4.50 2.56
CA VAL A 133 11.53 3.03 2.58
C VAL A 133 12.90 2.58 2.06
N GLY A 134 13.68 3.49 1.47
CA GLY A 134 15.06 3.24 1.07
C GLY A 134 15.50 4.09 -0.12
N GLY A 135 16.78 4.02 -0.44
CA GLY A 135 17.35 4.64 -1.63
C GLY A 135 17.24 3.75 -2.87
N PHE A 136 17.19 4.39 -4.03
CA PHE A 136 17.36 3.79 -5.35
C PHE A 136 18.37 4.62 -6.12
N VAL A 137 19.51 4.02 -6.46
CA VAL A 137 20.55 4.70 -7.24
C VAL A 137 20.52 4.16 -8.65
N LEU A 138 20.33 5.06 -9.61
CA LEU A 138 20.55 4.76 -11.02
C LEU A 138 21.98 5.17 -11.33
N GLU A 139 22.86 4.17 -11.42
CA GLU A 139 24.24 4.38 -11.86
C GLU A 139 24.24 4.94 -13.28
N ASP A 140 25.20 5.84 -13.55
CA ASP A 140 25.35 6.62 -14.78
C ASP A 140 24.94 5.78 -15.99
N SER A 141 23.74 6.07 -16.47
CA SER A 141 23.25 5.47 -17.70
C SER A 141 23.18 6.59 -18.70
N ASP A 142 23.94 6.48 -19.79
CA ASP A 142 23.82 7.33 -21.00
C ASP A 142 22.43 7.21 -21.68
N LYS A 143 21.44 6.68 -20.97
CA LYS A 143 20.08 6.39 -21.42
C LYS A 143 19.27 7.68 -21.32
N PRO A 144 18.79 8.23 -22.46
CA PRO A 144 18.18 9.55 -22.49
C PRO A 144 16.83 9.62 -21.78
N GLN A 145 16.11 8.51 -21.64
CA GLN A 145 14.79 8.43 -21.00
C GLN A 145 14.60 7.08 -20.32
N VAL A 146 14.20 7.09 -19.05
CA VAL A 146 13.83 5.87 -18.30
C VAL A 146 12.41 6.00 -17.77
N LYS A 147 11.75 4.87 -17.54
CA LYS A 147 10.52 4.78 -16.75
C LYS A 147 10.84 4.03 -15.47
N LEU A 148 10.18 4.39 -14.38
CA LEU A 148 10.13 3.53 -13.21
C LEU A 148 8.79 2.82 -13.17
N ALA A 149 8.79 1.64 -12.60
CA ALA A 149 7.57 0.94 -12.29
C ALA A 149 7.62 0.40 -10.87
N MET A 150 6.47 0.38 -10.22
CA MET A 150 6.30 -0.20 -8.91
C MET A 150 5.22 -1.27 -8.94
N ARG A 151 5.42 -2.29 -8.11
CA ARG A 151 4.42 -3.31 -7.80
C ARG A 151 4.67 -3.83 -6.39
N ILE A 152 3.63 -4.37 -5.77
CA ILE A 152 3.79 -5.23 -4.60
C ILE A 152 3.70 -6.67 -5.09
N GLU A 153 4.67 -7.50 -4.74
CA GLU A 153 4.70 -8.90 -5.14
C GLU A 153 3.58 -9.68 -4.43
N GLN A 154 2.85 -10.49 -5.20
CA GLN A 154 1.59 -11.09 -4.72
C GLN A 154 1.79 -12.11 -3.62
N LYS A 155 2.89 -12.87 -3.62
CA LYS A 155 3.11 -13.93 -2.64
C LYS A 155 3.70 -13.42 -1.33
N THR A 156 4.58 -12.43 -1.41
CA THR A 156 5.39 -11.96 -0.28
C THR A 156 4.95 -10.61 0.27
N GLY A 157 4.17 -9.84 -0.48
CA GLY A 157 3.84 -8.47 -0.13
C GLY A 157 5.03 -7.49 -0.22
N ILE A 158 6.15 -7.92 -0.82
CA ILE A 158 7.36 -7.09 -0.96
C ILE A 158 7.13 -6.01 -2.03
N LEU A 159 7.48 -4.76 -1.71
CA LEU A 159 7.49 -3.67 -2.68
C LEU A 159 8.70 -3.82 -3.61
N VAL A 160 8.46 -3.76 -4.91
CA VAL A 160 9.48 -3.84 -5.95
C VAL A 160 9.48 -2.57 -6.77
N LEU A 161 10.66 -1.95 -6.92
CA LEU A 161 10.91 -0.85 -7.85
C LEU A 161 11.74 -1.36 -9.04
N GLU A 162 11.26 -1.11 -10.24
CA GLU A 162 11.91 -1.48 -11.49
C GLU A 162 12.26 -0.22 -12.28
N CYS A 163 13.46 -0.16 -12.84
CA CYS A 163 13.84 0.81 -13.85
C CYS A 163 13.78 0.17 -15.23
N ILE A 164 13.11 0.85 -16.15
CA ILE A 164 12.82 0.38 -17.50
C ILE A 164 13.47 1.32 -18.51
N TYR A 165 14.23 0.73 -19.43
CA TYR A 165 14.78 1.42 -20.59
C TYR A 165 14.42 0.65 -21.87
N ALA A 166 13.89 1.34 -22.87
CA ALA A 166 13.48 0.74 -24.14
C ALA A 166 12.60 -0.52 -23.96
N GLY A 167 11.69 -0.50 -22.98
CA GLY A 167 10.79 -1.61 -22.67
C GLY A 167 11.41 -2.76 -21.85
N LYS A 168 12.70 -2.72 -21.54
CA LYS A 168 13.40 -3.74 -20.75
C LYS A 168 13.67 -3.27 -19.34
N ILE A 169 13.51 -4.15 -18.36
CA ILE A 169 13.94 -3.90 -16.98
C ILE A 169 15.48 -3.92 -16.98
N VAL A 170 16.08 -2.81 -16.54
CA VAL A 170 17.54 -2.63 -16.49
C VAL A 170 18.09 -2.60 -15.07
N LYS A 171 17.23 -2.39 -14.07
CA LYS A 171 17.54 -2.52 -12.65
C LYS A 171 16.26 -2.80 -11.89
N GLN A 172 16.35 -3.61 -10.84
CA GLN A 172 15.25 -3.89 -9.92
C GLN A 172 15.79 -3.82 -8.49
N GLN A 173 14.98 -3.33 -7.57
CA GLN A 173 15.28 -3.34 -6.15
C GLN A 173 14.03 -3.67 -5.34
N GLU A 174 14.22 -4.51 -4.32
CA GLU A 174 13.19 -4.95 -3.39
C GLU A 174 13.30 -4.19 -2.08
N TYR A 175 12.15 -3.84 -1.50
CA TYR A 175 12.05 -3.12 -0.24
C TYR A 175 11.25 -3.97 0.73
N HIS A 176 11.98 -4.58 1.67
CA HIS A 176 11.39 -5.28 2.79
C HIS A 176 11.01 -4.24 3.85
N GLY A 177 9.72 -4.06 4.10
CA GLY A 177 9.25 -3.21 5.19
C GLY A 177 9.90 -3.64 6.51
N ARG A 178 10.56 -2.70 7.20
CA ARG A 178 10.97 -2.86 8.60
C ARG A 178 9.84 -2.45 9.53
#